data_AF-K7G2M5-F1
#
_entry.id   AF-K7G2M5-F1
#
_cell.length_a   1.000
_cell.length_b   1.000
_cell.length_c   1.000
_cell.angle_alpha   90.00
_cell.angle_beta   90.00
_cell.angle_gamma   90.00
#
_symmetry.space_group_name_H-M   'P 1'
#
loop_
_entity.id
_entity.type
_entity.pdbx_description
1 polymer ?
#
loop_
_entity_poly.entity_id
_entity_poly.type
_entity_poly.pdbx_seq_one_letter_code
_entity_poly.pdbx_strand_id
1 'polypeptide(L)'
;IEDPGCFWVIIKGCRPFVDREMEYKKLHAEMNQFYNTDVEEVKPLTLEEGQVCVVFCQELRCWCRAVVKSILFCADHYLAECFLVDYAKYIPVKTKNIRVAVEAFMKLPYRAKKFRLYCTKPVTLRVDFCEDSAKIVPAKRWDSAAIQYFQNLLKGKKNKQKKTKPKTKNIVEVLMFRKCVVLVCVNDDLVAKNFA
;
A
#
# COMPACT_ATOMS: atom_id res chain seq x y z
N ILE A 1 -2.91 4.26 2.61
CA ILE A 1 -2.43 5.55 2.06
C ILE A 1 -1.43 6.05 3.09
N GLU A 2 -0.15 6.16 2.74
CA GLU A 2 0.86 6.71 3.65
C GLU A 2 0.80 8.24 3.54
N ASP A 3 0.97 8.77 2.32
CA ASP A 3 0.81 10.20 1.99
C ASP A 3 0.51 10.39 0.48
N PRO A 4 0.26 11.61 -0.02
CA PRO A 4 0.01 11.84 -1.46
C PRO A 4 1.20 11.50 -2.38
N GLY A 5 2.42 11.53 -1.84
CA GLY A 5 3.63 11.06 -2.50
C GLY A 5 3.85 9.55 -2.43
N CYS A 6 3.01 8.83 -1.66
CA CYS A 6 3.23 7.43 -1.31
C CYS A 6 1.92 6.72 -0.92
N PHE A 7 1.29 6.01 -1.85
CA PHE A 7 0.11 5.21 -1.56
C PHE A 7 0.02 3.95 -2.41
N TRP A 8 -0.72 2.96 -1.91
CA TRP A 8 -0.87 1.68 -2.56
C TRP A 8 -2.24 1.58 -3.25
N VAL A 9 -2.24 1.07 -4.47
CA VAL A 9 -3.47 0.81 -5.25
C VAL A 9 -3.48 -0.66 -5.64
N ILE A 10 -4.64 -1.30 -5.44
CA ILE A 10 -4.91 -2.63 -6.00
C ILE A 10 -5.31 -2.48 -7.46
N ILE A 11 -4.50 -3.04 -8.34
CA ILE A 11 -4.85 -3.11 -9.75
C ILE A 11 -5.91 -4.20 -9.91
N LYS A 12 -7.17 -3.77 -10.09
CA LYS A 12 -8.28 -4.61 -10.54
C LYS A 12 -8.47 -4.37 -12.04
N GLY A 13 -8.70 -5.45 -12.78
CA GLY A 13 -8.48 -5.52 -14.23
C GLY A 13 -9.08 -4.42 -15.12
N CYS A 14 -8.37 -4.10 -16.21
CA CYS A 14 -8.95 -3.56 -17.46
C CYS A 14 -8.96 -4.67 -18.52
N ARG A 15 -9.68 -4.56 -19.65
CA ARG A 15 -10.20 -5.71 -20.42
C ARG A 15 -9.26 -6.81 -21.00
N PRO A 16 -7.93 -6.85 -20.81
CA PRO A 16 -7.14 -8.11 -20.84
C PRO A 16 -7.01 -8.88 -19.50
N PHE A 17 -7.58 -8.37 -18.40
CA PHE A 17 -7.29 -8.81 -17.03
C PHE A 17 -8.38 -9.67 -16.35
N VAL A 18 -9.48 -10.00 -17.03
CA VAL A 18 -10.51 -10.87 -16.45
C VAL A 18 -9.92 -12.26 -16.12
N ASP A 19 -9.02 -12.73 -16.96
CA ASP A 19 -8.30 -14.00 -16.79
C ASP A 19 -7.47 -14.02 -15.48
N ARG A 20 -6.81 -12.89 -15.16
CA ARG A 20 -6.00 -12.78 -13.95
C ARG A 20 -6.82 -12.88 -12.66
N GLU A 21 -8.05 -12.39 -12.61
CA GLU A 21 -8.86 -12.52 -11.39
C GLU A 21 -9.17 -13.98 -11.08
N MET A 22 -9.36 -14.84 -12.09
CA MET A 22 -9.53 -16.28 -11.89
C MET A 22 -8.22 -16.94 -11.44
N GLU A 23 -7.08 -16.54 -12.02
CA GLU A 23 -5.75 -17.01 -11.57
C GLU A 23 -5.49 -16.67 -10.10
N TYR A 24 -5.77 -15.44 -9.66
CA TYR A 24 -5.61 -15.06 -8.26
C TYR A 24 -6.58 -15.80 -7.33
N LYS A 25 -7.81 -16.08 -7.77
CA LYS A 25 -8.76 -16.91 -7.01
C LYS A 25 -8.26 -18.34 -6.87
N LYS A 26 -7.74 -18.91 -7.97
CA LYS A 26 -7.13 -20.25 -7.97
C LYS A 26 -5.92 -20.32 -7.06
N LEU A 27 -4.98 -19.37 -7.19
CA LEU A 27 -3.84 -19.22 -6.27
C LEU A 27 -4.31 -19.16 -4.82
N HIS A 28 -5.36 -18.39 -4.54
CA HIS A 28 -5.89 -18.28 -3.18
C HIS A 28 -6.40 -19.63 -2.66
N ALA A 29 -7.19 -20.36 -3.46
CA ALA A 29 -7.71 -21.66 -3.07
C ALA A 29 -6.58 -22.67 -2.81
N GLU A 30 -5.64 -22.80 -3.74
CA GLU A 30 -4.51 -23.73 -3.64
C GLU A 30 -3.61 -23.41 -2.44
N MET A 31 -3.30 -22.13 -2.23
CA MET A 31 -2.45 -21.69 -1.13
C MET A 31 -3.12 -21.94 0.23
N ASN A 32 -4.41 -21.67 0.37
CA ASN A 32 -5.13 -21.98 1.61
C ASN A 32 -5.23 -23.47 1.86
N GLN A 33 -5.49 -24.28 0.82
CA GLN A 33 -5.49 -25.73 0.95
C GLN A 33 -4.12 -26.24 1.44
N PHE A 34 -3.03 -25.72 0.88
CA PHE A 34 -1.67 -26.15 1.22
C PHE A 34 -1.24 -25.74 2.64
N TYR A 35 -1.40 -24.46 3.00
CA TYR A 35 -0.90 -23.94 4.29
C TYR A 35 -1.84 -24.16 5.48
N ASN A 36 -3.07 -24.63 5.26
CA ASN A 36 -3.94 -25.05 6.37
C ASN A 36 -3.47 -26.34 7.04
N THR A 37 -2.69 -27.15 6.32
CA THR A 37 -1.99 -28.30 6.90
C THR A 37 -0.81 -27.81 7.74
N ASP A 38 -0.75 -28.19 9.02
CA ASP A 38 0.35 -27.79 9.90
C ASP A 38 1.58 -28.68 9.63
N VAL A 39 2.37 -28.28 8.64
CA VAL A 39 3.63 -28.94 8.27
C VAL A 39 4.80 -28.13 8.84
N GLU A 40 5.72 -28.77 9.54
CA GLU A 40 6.90 -28.09 10.13
C GLU A 40 7.82 -27.50 9.05
N GLU A 41 7.92 -28.15 7.88
CA GLU A 41 8.79 -27.76 6.76
C GLU A 41 8.52 -26.36 6.21
N VAL A 42 7.31 -25.84 6.42
CA VAL A 42 6.91 -24.50 5.96
C VAL A 42 7.07 -23.44 7.04
N LYS A 43 7.52 -23.77 8.25
CA LYS A 43 7.84 -22.78 9.27
C LYS A 43 9.21 -22.16 8.99
N PRO A 44 9.33 -20.82 9.02
CA PRO A 44 10.61 -20.17 8.76
C PRO A 44 11.60 -20.44 9.89
N LEU A 45 12.83 -20.83 9.54
CA LEU A 45 13.95 -20.98 10.49
C LEU A 45 14.40 -19.63 11.05
N THR A 46 14.47 -18.62 10.18
CA THR A 46 14.77 -17.23 10.52
C THR A 46 13.78 -16.31 9.80
N LEU A 47 13.57 -15.12 10.38
CA LEU A 47 12.72 -14.09 9.80
C LEU A 47 13.49 -12.80 9.67
N GLU A 48 13.48 -12.20 8.47
CA GLU A 48 14.22 -10.99 8.16
C GLU A 48 13.31 -9.90 7.55
N GLU A 49 13.65 -8.64 7.78
CA GLU A 49 12.98 -7.53 7.11
C GLU A 49 13.19 -7.60 5.59
N GLY A 50 12.11 -7.39 4.82
CA GLY A 50 12.12 -7.50 3.37
C GLY A 50 11.89 -8.91 2.84
N GLN A 51 11.91 -9.94 3.69
CA GLN A 51 11.65 -11.32 3.29
C GLN A 51 10.23 -11.50 2.75
N VAL A 52 10.11 -12.20 1.62
CA VAL A 52 8.83 -12.65 1.07
C VAL A 52 8.37 -13.88 1.85
N CYS A 53 7.12 -13.87 2.30
CA CYS A 53 6.54 -14.94 3.11
C CYS A 53 5.04 -15.13 2.80
N VAL A 54 4.44 -16.11 3.47
CA VAL A 54 2.99 -16.30 3.51
C VAL A 54 2.53 -16.14 4.96
N VAL A 55 1.45 -15.39 5.17
CA VAL A 55 0.94 -15.10 6.51
C VAL A 55 -0.54 -15.39 6.62
N PHE A 56 -0.98 -15.89 7.77
CA PHE A 56 -2.40 -16.06 8.04
C PHE A 56 -3.01 -14.72 8.49
N CYS A 57 -3.88 -14.15 7.65
CA CYS A 57 -4.61 -12.93 7.98
C CYS A 57 -5.91 -13.27 8.70
N GLN A 58 -6.00 -12.94 9.99
CA GLN A 58 -7.19 -13.25 10.80
C GLN A 58 -8.46 -12.55 10.29
N GLU A 59 -8.36 -11.31 9.84
CA GLU A 59 -9.50 -10.54 9.33
C GLU A 59 -10.06 -11.12 8.02
N LEU A 60 -9.19 -11.54 7.12
CA LEU A 60 -9.57 -12.16 5.85
C LEU A 60 -9.84 -13.67 5.99
N ARG A 61 -9.48 -14.26 7.14
CA ARG A 61 -9.56 -15.69 7.46
C ARG A 61 -8.88 -16.58 6.42
N CYS A 62 -7.71 -16.16 5.93
CA CYS A 62 -7.01 -16.86 4.88
C CYS A 62 -5.49 -16.57 4.87
N TRP A 63 -4.75 -17.48 4.27
CA TRP A 63 -3.34 -17.29 3.95
C TRP A 63 -3.17 -16.27 2.83
N CYS A 64 -2.19 -15.39 3.00
CA CYS A 64 -1.91 -14.27 2.11
C CYS A 64 -0.41 -14.18 1.84
N ARG A 65 -0.03 -13.85 0.60
CA ARG A 65 1.35 -13.49 0.28
C ARG A 65 1.69 -12.16 0.93
N ALA A 66 2.89 -12.07 1.50
CA ALA A 66 3.32 -10.90 2.23
C ALA A 66 4.83 -10.65 2.10
N VAL A 67 5.22 -9.45 2.53
CA VAL A 67 6.60 -9.07 2.76
C VAL A 67 6.73 -8.59 4.20
N VAL A 68 7.71 -9.10 4.93
CA VAL A 68 8.04 -8.62 6.28
C VAL A 68 8.54 -7.18 6.18
N LYS A 69 8.00 -6.28 6.99
CA LYS A 69 8.31 -4.85 6.99
C LYS A 69 9.04 -4.39 8.23
N SER A 70 8.77 -5.00 9.36
CA SER A 70 9.56 -4.81 10.57
C SER A 70 9.32 -6.00 11.50
N ILE A 71 10.26 -6.22 12.41
CA ILE A 71 10.16 -7.26 13.43
C ILE A 71 10.27 -6.57 14.79
N LEU A 72 9.26 -6.77 15.61
CA LEU A 72 9.17 -6.27 16.97
C LEU A 72 9.37 -7.43 17.95
N PHE A 73 10.28 -7.22 18.89
CA PHE A 73 10.51 -8.13 20.01
C PHE A 73 9.53 -7.78 21.13
N CYS A 74 8.66 -8.73 21.48
CA CYS A 74 7.87 -8.69 22.71
C CYS A 74 8.36 -9.82 23.62
N ALA A 75 8.29 -9.63 24.95
CA ALA A 75 8.92 -10.50 25.96
C ALA A 75 8.67 -12.00 25.77
N ASP A 76 7.51 -12.39 25.23
CA ASP A 76 7.11 -13.79 25.07
C ASP A 76 6.87 -14.23 23.61
N HIS A 77 6.94 -13.30 22.65
CA HIS A 77 6.73 -13.63 21.23
C HIS A 77 7.24 -12.55 20.29
N TYR A 78 7.60 -12.99 19.09
CA TYR A 78 7.90 -12.12 17.96
C TYR A 78 6.62 -11.68 17.27
N LEU A 79 6.48 -10.38 17.06
CA LEU A 79 5.48 -9.78 16.18
C LEU A 79 6.19 -9.23 14.96
N ALA A 80 5.75 -9.63 13.77
CA ALA A 80 6.21 -9.03 12.53
C ALA A 80 5.11 -8.14 11.97
N GLU A 81 5.44 -6.91 11.59
CA GLU A 81 4.59 -6.15 10.70
C GLU A 81 4.78 -6.67 9.28
N CYS A 82 3.69 -7.14 8.66
CA CYS A 82 3.71 -7.71 7.32
C CYS A 82 2.84 -6.89 6.38
N PHE A 83 3.33 -6.67 5.16
CA PHE A 83 2.56 -6.04 4.09
C PHE A 83 1.98 -7.10 3.16
N LEU A 84 0.65 -7.19 3.11
CA LEU A 84 -0.09 -8.10 2.23
C LEU A 84 -0.04 -7.59 0.78
N VAL A 85 0.81 -8.21 -0.03
CA VAL A 85 1.17 -7.72 -1.38
C VAL A 85 0.03 -7.76 -2.39
N ASP A 86 -1.04 -8.49 -2.10
CA ASP A 86 -2.24 -8.56 -2.94
C ASP A 86 -3.42 -7.72 -2.43
N TYR A 87 -3.30 -7.19 -1.22
CA TYR A 87 -4.37 -6.47 -0.52
C TYR A 87 -4.00 -5.04 -0.13
N ALA A 88 -2.73 -4.63 -0.35
CA ALA A 88 -2.24 -3.28 -0.06
C ALA A 88 -2.46 -2.87 1.41
N LYS A 89 -2.21 -3.82 2.32
CA LYS A 89 -2.54 -3.70 3.73
C LYS A 89 -1.40 -4.15 4.62
N TYR A 90 -1.11 -3.37 5.65
CA TYR A 90 -0.19 -3.73 6.72
C TYR A 90 -0.98 -4.46 7.83
N ILE A 91 -0.43 -5.55 8.34
CA ILE A 91 -1.00 -6.28 9.48
C ILE A 91 0.12 -6.72 10.44
N PRO A 92 -0.12 -6.68 11.76
CA PRO A 92 0.74 -7.36 12.72
C PRO A 92 0.46 -8.87 12.68
N VAL A 93 1.51 -9.69 12.67
CA VAL A 93 1.42 -11.16 12.58
C VAL A 93 2.36 -11.78 13.61
N LYS A 94 1.84 -12.72 14.41
CA LYS A 94 2.67 -13.57 15.28
C LYS A 94 3.48 -14.53 14.42
N THR A 95 4.75 -14.77 14.75
CA THR A 95 5.63 -15.64 13.95
C THR A 95 5.08 -17.05 13.70
N LYS A 96 4.31 -17.61 14.65
CA LYS A 96 3.62 -18.90 14.44
C LYS A 96 2.60 -18.92 13.30
N ASN A 97 2.16 -17.75 12.83
CA ASN A 97 1.24 -17.57 11.71
C ASN A 97 1.96 -17.11 10.43
N ILE A 98 3.29 -17.24 10.40
CA ILE A 98 4.14 -16.95 9.24
C ILE A 98 4.66 -18.28 8.69
N ARG A 99 4.73 -18.38 7.37
CA ARG A 99 5.20 -19.53 6.61
C ARG A 99 6.15 -19.09 5.50
N VAL A 100 7.07 -19.97 5.12
CA VAL A 100 8.01 -19.74 4.02
C VAL A 100 7.24 -19.60 2.71
N ALA A 101 7.68 -18.69 1.85
CA ALA A 101 7.12 -18.52 0.52
C ALA A 101 7.53 -19.67 -0.42
N VAL A 102 6.57 -20.54 -0.75
CA VAL A 102 6.78 -21.57 -1.78
C VAL A 102 6.75 -20.92 -3.16
N GLU A 103 7.79 -21.18 -3.96
CA GLU A 103 8.02 -20.52 -5.25
C GLU A 103 6.83 -20.64 -6.22
N ALA A 104 6.15 -21.79 -6.24
CA ALA A 104 4.98 -22.02 -7.07
C ALA A 104 3.87 -20.97 -6.86
N PHE A 105 3.69 -20.49 -5.62
CA PHE A 105 2.69 -19.48 -5.26
C PHE A 105 3.15 -18.03 -5.50
N MET A 106 4.42 -17.83 -5.82
CA MET A 106 5.02 -16.50 -6.03
C MET A 106 5.08 -16.08 -7.51
N LYS A 107 4.69 -16.97 -8.43
CA LYS A 107 4.73 -16.73 -9.88
C LYS A 107 3.82 -15.59 -10.35
N LEU A 108 2.64 -15.42 -9.74
CA LEU A 108 1.74 -14.33 -10.11
C LEU A 108 2.31 -12.99 -9.62
N PRO A 109 2.22 -11.91 -10.40
CA PRO A 109 2.63 -10.58 -9.96
C PRO A 109 1.91 -10.16 -8.66
N TYR A 110 2.49 -9.24 -7.89
CA TYR A 110 1.79 -8.63 -6.76
C TYR A 110 0.75 -7.62 -7.24
N ARG A 111 -0.47 -7.67 -6.66
CA ARG A 111 -1.58 -6.78 -7.06
C ARG A 111 -1.44 -5.36 -6.53
N ALA A 112 -0.84 -5.20 -5.34
CA ALA A 112 -0.55 -3.91 -4.77
C ALA A 112 0.62 -3.27 -5.53
N LYS A 113 0.37 -2.08 -6.08
CA LYS A 113 1.40 -1.25 -6.68
C LYS A 113 1.49 0.07 -5.94
N LYS A 114 2.71 0.58 -5.83
CA LYS A 114 3.01 1.85 -5.17
C LYS A 114 2.84 2.99 -6.16
N PHE A 115 2.14 4.03 -5.73
CA PHE A 115 1.79 5.20 -6.52
C PHE A 115 2.19 6.47 -5.79
N ARG A 116 2.31 7.54 -6.58
CA ARG A 116 2.41 8.91 -6.09
C ARG A 116 1.64 9.86 -7.00
N LEU A 117 1.12 10.94 -6.43
CA LEU A 117 0.54 12.01 -7.23
C LEU A 117 1.63 12.71 -8.05
N TYR A 118 1.36 12.89 -9.35
CA TYR A 118 2.21 13.60 -10.27
C TYR A 118 2.18 15.12 -10.00
N CYS A 119 3.33 15.78 -10.13
CA CYS A 119 3.49 17.23 -9.95
C CYS A 119 2.99 17.82 -8.62
N THR A 120 3.02 17.03 -7.53
CA THR A 120 2.73 17.53 -6.17
C THR A 120 3.94 17.32 -5.27
N LYS A 121 4.23 18.26 -4.36
CA LYS A 121 5.32 18.15 -3.38
C LYS A 121 4.81 18.57 -2.00
N PRO A 122 5.39 18.07 -0.90
CA PRO A 122 4.98 18.53 0.41
C PRO A 122 5.35 19.99 0.65
N VAL A 123 4.46 20.73 1.30
CA VAL A 123 4.68 22.09 1.80
C VAL A 123 4.38 22.16 3.30
N THR A 124 4.81 23.22 3.96
CA THR A 124 4.54 23.47 5.39
C THR A 124 4.35 24.97 5.62
N LEU A 125 3.60 25.32 6.66
CA LEU A 125 3.55 26.71 7.15
C LEU A 125 4.84 27.04 7.88
N ARG A 126 5.51 28.12 7.48
CA ARG A 126 6.61 28.74 8.22
C ARG A 126 6.12 30.06 8.78
N VAL A 127 6.20 30.19 10.10
CA VAL A 127 5.91 31.42 10.82
C VAL A 127 7.23 32.12 11.12
N ASP A 128 7.31 33.40 10.78
CA ASP A 128 8.41 34.29 11.14
C ASP A 128 7.87 35.33 12.12
N PHE A 129 8.29 35.23 13.37
CA PHE A 129 7.85 36.13 14.44
C PHE A 129 8.51 37.51 14.35
N CYS A 130 9.69 37.61 13.74
CA CYS A 130 10.37 38.90 13.58
C CYS A 130 9.70 39.74 12.49
N GLU A 131 9.27 39.08 11.40
CA GLU A 131 8.54 39.73 10.31
C GLU A 131 7.01 39.77 10.51
N ASP A 132 6.50 39.25 11.64
CA ASP A 132 5.06 39.03 11.91
C ASP A 132 4.32 38.44 10.69
N SER A 133 4.91 37.41 10.09
CA SER A 133 4.42 36.84 8.82
C SER A 133 4.36 35.32 8.84
N ALA A 134 3.47 34.75 8.03
CA ALA A 134 3.36 33.32 7.83
C ALA A 134 3.27 33.00 6.34
N LYS A 135 4.13 32.09 5.85
CA LYS A 135 4.25 31.75 4.43
C LYS A 135 4.27 30.23 4.26
N ILE A 136 3.67 29.75 3.19
CA ILE A 136 3.76 28.34 2.78
C ILE A 136 5.10 28.14 2.08
N VAL A 137 5.89 27.18 2.55
CA VAL A 137 7.22 26.89 2.00
C VAL A 137 7.37 25.40 1.67
N PRO A 138 8.25 25.01 0.74
CA PRO A 138 8.54 23.61 0.46
C PRO A 138 9.02 22.85 1.71
N ALA A 139 8.58 21.60 1.84
CA ALA A 139 8.94 20.72 2.95
C ALA A 139 9.60 19.41 2.46
N LYS A 140 10.12 18.62 3.40
CA LYS A 140 10.65 17.27 3.11
C LYS A 140 9.60 16.17 3.27
N ARG A 141 8.55 16.42 4.04
CA ARG A 141 7.49 15.45 4.39
C ARG A 141 6.14 16.13 4.33
N TRP A 142 5.11 15.36 3.96
CA TRP A 142 3.73 15.83 4.01
C TRP A 142 3.30 16.00 5.46
N ASP A 143 2.61 17.09 5.76
CA ASP A 143 2.00 17.28 7.07
C ASP A 143 0.79 16.36 7.26
N SER A 144 0.35 16.20 8.51
CA SER A 144 -0.78 15.33 8.84
C SER A 144 -2.10 15.83 8.25
N ALA A 145 -2.28 17.14 8.08
CA ALA A 145 -3.49 17.75 7.54
C ALA A 145 -3.67 17.42 6.05
N ALA A 146 -2.61 17.54 5.25
CA ALA A 146 -2.55 17.19 3.84
C ALA A 146 -2.81 15.69 3.63
N ILE A 147 -2.20 14.84 4.47
CA ILE A 147 -2.42 13.39 4.43
C ILE A 147 -3.89 13.08 4.72
N GLN A 148 -4.44 13.63 5.80
CA GLN A 148 -5.83 13.41 6.20
C GLN A 148 -6.81 13.92 5.14
N TYR A 149 -6.54 15.09 4.57
CA TYR A 149 -7.35 15.67 3.50
C TYR A 149 -7.36 14.76 2.27
N PHE A 150 -6.19 14.31 1.81
CA PHE A 150 -6.06 13.38 0.70
C PHE A 150 -6.81 12.06 0.97
N GLN A 151 -6.66 11.47 2.16
CA GLN A 151 -7.40 10.27 2.55
C GLN A 151 -8.92 10.51 2.47
N ASN A 152 -9.41 11.65 2.94
CA ASN A 152 -10.83 11.99 2.91
C ASN A 152 -11.37 12.22 1.48
N LEU A 153 -10.55 12.75 0.57
CA LEU A 153 -10.92 12.83 -0.85
C LEU A 153 -11.17 11.44 -1.44
N LEU A 154 -10.41 10.43 -1.00
CA LEU A 154 -10.49 9.07 -1.56
C LEU A 154 -11.49 8.15 -0.87
N LYS A 155 -11.92 8.46 0.36
CA LYS A 155 -12.93 7.68 1.09
C LYS A 155 -14.27 7.63 0.33
N GLY A 156 -14.81 6.42 0.15
CA GLY A 156 -16.20 6.17 -0.23
C GLY A 156 -16.60 6.47 -1.68
N LYS A 157 -15.68 6.80 -2.60
CA LYS A 157 -16.03 7.15 -4.00
C LYS A 157 -15.22 6.40 -5.05
N LYS A 158 -15.85 6.09 -6.20
CA LYS A 158 -15.18 5.55 -7.39
C LYS A 158 -14.29 6.63 -8.00
N ASN A 159 -12.99 6.54 -7.79
CA ASN A 159 -12.00 7.46 -8.37
C ASN A 159 -11.49 6.91 -9.70
N LYS A 160 -11.28 7.80 -10.68
CA LYS A 160 -10.60 7.48 -11.94
C LYS A 160 -9.13 7.90 -11.82
N GLN A 161 -8.25 7.16 -12.47
CA GLN A 161 -6.82 7.46 -12.47
C GLN A 161 -6.34 7.51 -13.91
N LYS A 162 -5.55 8.53 -14.23
CA LYS A 162 -4.80 8.61 -15.48
C LYS A 162 -3.33 8.45 -15.14
N LYS A 163 -2.75 7.33 -15.58
CA LYS A 163 -1.32 7.07 -15.43
C LYS A 163 -0.52 8.06 -16.26
N THR A 164 0.50 8.67 -15.66
CA THR A 164 1.54 9.36 -16.42
C THR A 164 2.66 8.35 -16.74
N LYS A 165 3.60 8.74 -17.61
CA LYS A 165 4.73 7.86 -17.95
C LYS A 165 5.52 7.56 -16.66
N PRO A 166 5.84 6.29 -16.36
CA PRO A 166 6.62 5.95 -15.17
C PRO A 166 8.02 6.58 -15.27
N LYS A 167 8.43 7.31 -14.23
CA LYS A 167 9.80 7.84 -14.10
C LYS A 167 10.76 6.89 -13.38
N THR A 168 10.24 5.99 -12.53
CA THR A 168 11.03 5.00 -11.77
C THR A 168 10.38 3.61 -11.86
N LYS A 169 11.19 2.55 -11.78
CA LYS A 169 10.72 1.16 -11.96
C LYS A 169 9.66 0.72 -10.94
N ASN A 170 9.65 1.32 -9.73
CA ASN A 170 8.87 0.82 -8.59
C ASN A 170 7.71 1.72 -8.14
N ILE A 171 7.61 2.96 -8.63
CA ILE A 171 6.54 3.90 -8.25
C ILE A 171 5.87 4.45 -9.51
N VAL A 172 4.54 4.35 -9.56
CA VAL A 172 3.74 4.88 -10.67
C VAL A 172 3.25 6.29 -10.35
N GLU A 173 3.60 7.25 -11.20
CA GLU A 173 3.06 8.62 -11.11
C GLU A 173 1.66 8.69 -11.73
N VAL A 174 0.73 9.38 -11.07
CA VAL A 174 -0.66 9.51 -11.53
C VAL A 174 -1.24 10.90 -11.36
N LEU A 175 -2.07 11.28 -12.33
CA LEU A 175 -3.13 12.26 -12.12
C LEU A 175 -4.38 11.52 -11.64
N MET A 176 -4.88 11.89 -10.47
CA MET A 176 -6.04 11.26 -9.88
C MET A 176 -7.26 12.16 -9.99
N PHE A 177 -8.38 11.58 -10.39
CA PHE A 177 -9.63 12.29 -10.60
C PHE A 177 -10.75 11.72 -9.74
N ARG A 178 -11.39 12.59 -8.97
CA ARG A 178 -12.56 12.26 -8.18
C ARG A 178 -13.82 12.52 -8.99
N LYS A 179 -14.69 11.51 -9.11
CA LYS A 179 -15.99 11.68 -9.75
C LYS A 179 -16.99 12.26 -8.73
N CYS A 180 -17.41 13.50 -8.95
CA CYS A 180 -18.52 14.17 -8.28
C CYS A 180 -19.54 14.62 -9.35
N VAL A 181 -20.21 15.77 -9.18
CA VAL A 181 -21.00 16.42 -10.24
C VAL A 181 -20.10 16.78 -11.43
N VAL A 182 -18.92 17.33 -11.12
CA VAL A 182 -17.82 17.57 -12.08
C VAL A 182 -16.66 16.65 -11.72
N LEU A 183 -15.83 16.31 -12.71
CA LEU A 183 -14.58 15.58 -12.49
C LEU A 183 -13.55 16.53 -11.89
N VAL A 184 -13.12 16.28 -10.66
CA VAL A 184 -12.14 17.12 -9.96
C VAL A 184 -10.77 16.45 -9.99
N CYS A 185 -9.74 17.18 -10.43
CA CYS A 185 -8.35 16.75 -10.33
C CYS A 185 -7.89 16.87 -8.87
N VAL A 186 -7.59 15.74 -8.23
CA VAL A 186 -7.15 15.69 -6.83
C VAL A 186 -5.79 16.38 -6.67
N ASN A 187 -4.92 16.27 -7.68
CA ASN A 187 -3.60 16.90 -7.68
C ASN A 187 -3.73 18.43 -7.60
N ASP A 188 -4.58 19.01 -8.46
CA ASP A 188 -4.77 20.47 -8.52
C ASP A 188 -5.50 20.99 -7.28
N ASP A 189 -6.46 20.22 -6.75
CA ASP A 189 -7.19 20.58 -5.52
C ASP A 189 -6.27 20.65 -4.29
N LEU A 190 -5.27 19.77 -4.19
CA LEU A 190 -4.24 19.87 -3.14
C LEU A 190 -3.41 21.14 -3.26
N VAL A 191 -2.97 21.50 -4.47
CA VAL A 191 -2.18 22.71 -4.73
C VAL A 191 -3.01 23.97 -4.43
N ALA A 192 -4.25 24.02 -4.93
CA ALA A 192 -5.15 25.15 -4.72
C ALA A 192 -5.47 25.42 -3.24
N LYS A 193 -5.34 24.40 -2.38
CA LYS A 193 -5.57 24.48 -0.94
C LYS A 193 -4.29 24.61 -0.12
N ASN A 194 -3.14 24.82 -0.77
CA ASN A 194 -1.83 24.91 -0.14
C ASN A 194 -1.43 23.65 0.66
N PHE A 195 -1.92 22.48 0.25
CA PHE A 195 -1.44 21.20 0.78
C PHE A 195 -0.25 20.67 -0.01
N ALA A 196 -0.01 21.16 -1.24
CA ALA A 196 0.99 20.65 -2.18
C ALA A 196 1.69 21.72 -3.03
#